data_AF-A0A822FVW9-F1
#
_entry.id   AF-A0A822FVW9-F1
#
_cell.length_a   1.000
_cell.length_b   1.000
_cell.length_c   1.000
_cell.angle_alpha   90.00
_cell.angle_beta   90.00
_cell.angle_gamma   90.00
#
_symmetry.space_group_name_H-M   'P 1'
#
loop_
_entity.id
_entity.type
_entity.pdbx_description
1 polymer ?
#
loop_
_entity_poly.entity_id
_entity_poly.type
_entity_poly.pdbx_seq_one_letter_code
_entity_poly.pdbx_strand_id
1 'polypeptide(L)'
;MSGDVNAINNLLTLCRDEHQGLLFIKDPVLPEYSFIAVEAVWWSIEHSDDIQNEQTGLSLFQTLFQRGFIRHCTHSETLFRFGFFLYYIVTDKTPN
;
A
#
# COMPACT_ATOMS: atom_id res chain seq x y z
N MET A 1 16.20 -10.77 6.69
CA MET A 1 14.76 -10.92 7.00
C MET A 1 14.21 -9.83 7.92
N SER A 2 15.03 -9.09 8.69
CA SER A 2 14.56 -8.00 9.57
C SER A 2 14.32 -6.64 8.88
N GLY A 3 14.97 -6.36 7.74
CA GLY A 3 14.84 -5.07 7.02
C GLY A 3 13.46 -4.84 6.40
N ASP A 4 12.95 -5.82 5.65
CA ASP A 4 11.69 -5.68 4.90
C ASP A 4 10.46 -5.49 5.81
N VAL A 5 10.47 -6.09 7.01
CA VAL A 5 9.34 -5.97 7.95
C VAL A 5 9.27 -4.55 8.52
N ASN A 6 10.42 -3.96 8.84
CA ASN A 6 10.48 -2.58 9.33
C ASN A 6 10.04 -1.59 8.25
N ALA A 7 10.48 -1.77 7.00
CA ALA A 7 10.04 -0.93 5.88
C ALA A 7 8.52 -1.00 5.66
N ILE A 8 7.94 -2.20 5.72
CA ILE A 8 6.48 -2.40 5.64
C ILE A 8 5.75 -1.68 6.77
N ASN A 9 6.23 -1.82 8.01
CA ASN A 9 5.59 -1.20 9.18
C ASN A 9 5.68 0.33 9.14
N ASN A 10 6.84 0.86 8.75
CA ASN A 10 7.04 2.28 8.59
C ASN A 10 6.11 2.83 7.51
N LEU A 11 6.01 2.16 6.37
CA LEU A 11 5.12 2.56 5.27
C LEU A 11 3.64 2.54 5.69
N LEU A 12 3.17 1.47 6.34
CA LEU A 12 1.78 1.36 6.79
C LEU A 12 1.43 2.38 7.89
N THR A 13 2.41 2.80 8.67
CA THR A 13 2.25 3.86 9.67
C THR A 13 2.19 5.22 8.97
N LEU A 14 3.15 5.50 8.10
CA LEU A 14 3.27 6.78 7.39
C LEU A 14 2.09 7.02 6.45
N CYS A 15 1.57 5.98 5.79
CA CYS A 15 0.45 6.13 4.87
C CYS A 15 -0.85 6.55 5.57
N ARG A 16 -0.93 6.41 6.90
CA ARG A 16 -2.08 6.82 7.71
C ARG A 16 -1.88 8.18 8.38
N ASP A 17 -0.76 8.85 8.13
CA ASP A 17 -0.52 10.20 8.64
C ASP A 17 -1.54 11.21 8.07
N GLU A 18 -2.04 12.12 8.90
CA GLU A 18 -3.10 13.06 8.49
C GLU A 18 -2.64 14.17 7.54
N HIS A 19 -1.33 14.42 7.45
CA HIS A 19 -0.76 15.54 6.69
C HIS A 19 0.10 15.09 5.52
N GLN A 20 0.76 13.94 5.65
CA GLN A 20 1.68 13.39 4.64
C GLN A 20 1.31 11.96 4.22
N GLY A 21 0.17 11.45 4.69
CA GLY A 21 -0.29 10.10 4.38
C GLY A 21 -0.78 9.92 2.95
N LEU A 22 -1.12 8.68 2.64
CA LEU A 22 -1.65 8.30 1.35
C LEU A 22 -3.07 8.86 1.20
N LEU A 23 -3.42 9.29 -0.02
CA LEU A 23 -4.76 9.72 -0.33
C LEU A 23 -5.72 8.53 -0.32
N PHE A 24 -6.52 8.43 0.75
CA PHE A 24 -7.59 7.45 0.83
C PHE A 24 -8.89 8.00 0.27
N ILE A 25 -9.54 7.17 -0.55
CA ILE A 25 -10.85 7.44 -1.12
C ILE A 25 -11.91 7.22 -0.03
N LYS A 26 -12.70 8.25 0.22
CA LYS A 26 -13.83 8.20 1.16
C LYS A 26 -15.11 7.96 0.37
N ASP A 27 -15.51 6.70 0.27
CA ASP A 27 -16.77 6.29 -0.37
C ASP A 27 -17.44 5.18 0.45
N PRO A 28 -18.75 5.28 0.78
CA PRO A 28 -19.47 4.24 1.53
C PRO A 28 -19.49 2.85 0.89
N VAL A 29 -19.28 2.74 -0.43
CA VAL A 29 -19.26 1.44 -1.13
C VAL A 29 -17.86 0.80 -1.15
N LEU A 30 -16.84 1.53 -0.71
CA LEU A 30 -15.45 1.05 -0.68
C LEU A 30 -15.04 0.68 0.75
N PRO A 31 -14.14 -0.32 0.91
CA PRO A 31 -13.51 -0.58 2.18
C PRO A 31 -12.78 0.65 2.74
N GLU A 32 -12.63 0.69 4.07
CA GLU A 32 -11.83 1.73 4.70
C GLU A 32 -10.37 1.66 4.22
N TYR A 33 -9.71 2.83 4.14
CA TYR A 33 -8.35 2.96 3.62
C TYR A 33 -8.18 2.47 2.18
N SER A 34 -9.22 2.63 1.34
CA SER A 34 -9.12 2.39 -0.09
C SER A 34 -8.26 3.45 -0.79
N PHE A 35 -7.41 3.04 -1.73
CA PHE A 35 -6.48 3.89 -2.47
C PHE A 35 -6.29 3.42 -3.91
N ILE A 36 -5.77 4.30 -4.77
CA ILE A 36 -5.40 3.97 -6.15
C ILE A 36 -3.95 3.46 -6.18
N ALA A 37 -3.71 2.32 -6.82
CA ALA A 37 -2.41 1.66 -6.86
C ALA A 37 -1.28 2.56 -7.40
N VAL A 38 -1.51 3.28 -8.50
CA VAL A 38 -0.49 4.19 -9.07
C VAL A 38 -0.14 5.33 -8.12
N GLU A 39 -1.12 5.93 -7.45
CA GLU A 39 -0.89 7.00 -6.48
C GLU A 39 -0.10 6.49 -5.28
N ALA A 40 -0.41 5.29 -4.79
CA ALA A 40 0.30 4.71 -3.65
C ALA A 40 1.77 4.41 -3.94
N VAL A 41 2.08 3.95 -5.16
CA VAL A 41 3.48 3.74 -5.58
C VAL A 41 4.22 5.07 -5.68
N TRP A 42 3.65 6.08 -6.33
CA TRP A 42 4.29 7.40 -6.43
C TRP A 42 4.47 8.06 -5.05
N TRP A 43 3.43 8.04 -4.23
CA TRP A 43 3.49 8.51 -2.86
C TRP A 43 4.62 7.82 -2.08
N SER A 44 4.77 6.51 -2.23
CA SER A 44 5.82 5.76 -1.53
C SER A 44 7.23 6.15 -1.96
N ILE A 45 7.43 6.48 -3.24
CA ILE A 45 8.71 6.96 -3.77
C ILE A 45 9.06 8.35 -3.20
N GLU A 46 8.04 9.20 -3.04
CA GLU A 46 8.22 10.56 -2.51
C GLU A 46 8.50 10.59 -1.00
N HIS A 47 8.03 9.58 -0.26
CA HIS A 47 8.00 9.60 1.22
C HIS A 47 8.88 8.55 1.89
N SER A 48 9.55 7.67 1.12
CA SER A 48 10.41 6.62 1.66
C SER A 48 11.76 6.60 0.94
N ASP A 49 12.84 6.90 1.66
CA ASP A 49 14.22 6.85 1.14
C ASP A 49 14.61 5.44 0.62
N ASP A 50 13.95 4.40 1.12
CA ASP A 50 14.13 3.00 0.70
C ASP A 50 13.53 2.70 -0.69
N ILE A 51 12.69 3.59 -1.25
CA ILE A 51 11.94 3.36 -2.49
C ILE A 51 12.35 4.41 -3.51
N GLN A 52 13.29 4.05 -4.39
CA GLN A 52 13.96 5.00 -5.26
C GLN A 52 13.29 5.17 -6.63
N ASN A 53 12.45 4.21 -7.03
CA ASN A 53 11.82 4.20 -8.34
C ASN A 53 10.57 3.30 -8.37
N GLU A 54 9.81 3.39 -9.47
CA GLU A 54 8.59 2.61 -9.72
C GLU A 54 8.83 1.11 -9.52
N GLN A 55 9.93 0.56 -10.03
CA GLN A 55 10.23 -0.86 -9.90
C GLN A 55 10.35 -1.31 -8.43
N THR A 56 11.07 -0.55 -7.61
CA THR A 56 11.20 -0.82 -6.17
C THR A 56 9.87 -0.65 -5.43
N GLY A 57 9.07 0.36 -5.79
CA GLY A 57 7.74 0.58 -5.21
C GLY A 57 6.80 -0.58 -5.55
N LEU A 58 6.77 -1.02 -6.81
CA LEU A 58 5.98 -2.18 -7.24
C LEU A 58 6.36 -3.45 -6.52
N SER A 59 7.66 -3.71 -6.33
CA SER A 59 8.12 -4.86 -5.57
C SER A 59 7.66 -4.81 -4.10
N LEU A 60 7.67 -3.62 -3.48
CA LEU A 60 7.15 -3.45 -2.12
C LEU A 60 5.64 -3.69 -2.05
N PHE A 61 4.84 -3.05 -2.89
CA PHE A 61 3.39 -3.21 -2.88
C PHE A 61 2.96 -4.64 -3.26
N GLN A 62 3.69 -5.30 -4.16
CA GLN A 62 3.51 -6.72 -4.43
C GLN A 62 3.79 -7.58 -3.18
N THR A 63 4.79 -7.22 -2.39
CA THR A 63 5.08 -7.86 -1.10
C THR A 63 3.99 -7.58 -0.07
N LEU A 64 3.46 -6.37 0.02
CA LEU A 64 2.32 -6.05 0.88
C LEU A 64 1.09 -6.87 0.51
N PHE A 65 0.83 -7.03 -0.79
CA PHE A 65 -0.28 -7.80 -1.32
C PHE A 65 -0.15 -9.30 -1.01
N GLN A 66 1.00 -9.92 -1.31
CA GLN A 66 1.28 -11.32 -0.96
C GLN A 66 1.29 -11.53 0.56
N ARG A 67 1.80 -10.52 1.25
CA ARG A 67 1.66 -10.22 2.68
C ARG A 67 0.24 -10.45 3.17
N GLY A 68 -0.75 -9.99 2.42
CA GLY A 68 -2.14 -9.82 2.86
C GLY A 68 -2.38 -8.53 3.64
N PHE A 69 -1.40 -7.60 3.64
CA PHE A 69 -1.55 -6.27 4.27
C PHE A 69 -2.42 -5.33 3.42
N ILE A 70 -2.49 -5.57 2.12
CA ILE A 70 -3.40 -4.89 1.21
C ILE A 70 -4.17 -5.92 0.37
N ARG A 71 -5.36 -5.56 -0.12
CA ARG A 71 -6.17 -6.40 -1.01
C ARG A 71 -6.81 -5.57 -2.12
N HIS A 72 -7.04 -6.20 -3.26
CA HIS A 72 -7.81 -5.58 -4.35
C HIS A 72 -9.29 -5.48 -3.93
N CYS A 73 -9.96 -4.37 -4.24
CA CYS A 73 -11.33 -4.10 -3.78
C CYS A 73 -12.37 -5.09 -4.34
N THR A 74 -12.13 -5.69 -5.51
CA THR A 74 -13.02 -6.69 -6.12
C THR A 74 -12.59 -8.15 -5.86
N HIS A 75 -11.45 -8.35 -5.20
CA HIS A 75 -10.82 -9.67 -5.00
C HIS A 75 -10.51 -10.46 -6.28
N SER A 76 -10.53 -9.83 -7.45
CA SER A 76 -10.26 -10.48 -8.75
C SER A 76 -8.78 -10.75 -9.02
N GLU A 77 -7.89 -10.00 -8.38
CA GLU A 77 -6.46 -10.02 -8.69
C GLU A 77 -5.70 -11.04 -7.83
N THR A 78 -4.74 -11.73 -8.46
CA THR A 78 -3.78 -12.62 -7.79
C THR A 78 -2.42 -11.96 -7.56
N LEU A 79 -2.22 -10.76 -8.11
CA LEU A 79 -0.99 -9.98 -8.04
C LEU A 79 -1.34 -8.50 -7.86
N PHE A 80 -0.40 -7.72 -7.31
CA PHE A 80 -0.55 -6.28 -7.30
C PHE A 80 -0.38 -5.74 -8.73
N ARG A 81 -1.29 -4.87 -9.16
CA ARG A 81 -1.30 -4.25 -10.49
C ARG A 81 -1.10 -2.74 -10.35
N PHE A 82 -0.08 -2.24 -11.04
CA PHE A 82 0.12 -0.81 -11.22
C PHE A 82 -0.95 -0.21 -12.14
N GLY A 83 -1.36 1.03 -11.86
CA GLY A 83 -2.36 1.76 -12.63
C GLY A 83 -3.55 2.20 -11.80
N PHE A 84 -4.67 2.48 -12.45
CA PHE A 84 -5.91 2.95 -11.82
C PHE A 84 -6.73 1.80 -11.22
N PHE A 85 -6.09 0.97 -10.39
CA PHE A 85 -6.71 -0.14 -9.68
C PHE A 85 -6.93 0.23 -8.22
N LEU A 86 -8.05 -0.24 -7.64
CA LEU A 86 -8.42 0.06 -6.26
C LEU A 86 -7.99 -1.06 -5.32
N TYR A 87 -7.20 -0.67 -4.32
CA TYR A 87 -6.80 -1.55 -3.22
C TYR A 87 -7.22 -0.93 -1.89
N TYR A 88 -7.20 -1.70 -0.82
CA TYR A 88 -7.40 -1.21 0.54
C TYR A 88 -6.43 -1.87 1.51
N ILE A 89 -6.13 -1.18 2.61
CA ILE A 89 -5.29 -1.71 3.69
C ILE A 89 -6.14 -2.59 4.60
N VAL A 90 -5.64 -3.79 4.91
CA VAL A 90 -6.27 -4.71 5.86
C VAL A 90 -5.86 -4.34 7.28
N THR A 91 -6.78 -3.78 8.06
CA THR A 91 -6.54 -3.25 9.42
C THR A 91 -6.30 -4.32 10.47
N ASP A 92 -6.92 -5.48 10.32
CA ASP A 92 -6.89 -6.56 11.32
C ASP A 92 -5.59 -7.38 11.28
N LYS A 93 -4.69 -7.01 10.37
CA LYS A 93 -3.44 -7.71 10.16
C LYS A 93 -2.33 -7.05 10.96
N THR A 94 -2.04 -7.60 12.13
CA THR A 94 -0.84 -7.24 12.88
C THR A 94 0.41 -7.68 12.12
N PRO A 95 1.42 -6.81 11.97
CA PRO A 95 2.71 -7.24 11.47
C PRO A 95 3.38 -8.14 12.52
N ASN A 96 3.57 -9.41 12.18
CA ASN A 96 4.33 -10.39 12.98
C ASN A 96 5.83 -10.29 12.71
#